data_AF-A0A2G4GRU7-F1
#
_entry.id   AF-A0A2G4GRU7-F1
#
_cell.length_a   1.000
_cell.length_b   1.000
_cell.length_c   1.000
_cell.angle_alpha   90.00
_cell.angle_beta   90.00
_cell.angle_gamma   90.00
#
_symmetry.space_group_name_H-M   'P 1'
#
loop_
_entity.id
_entity.type
_entity.pdbx_description
1 polymer ?
#
loop_
_entity_poly.entity_id
_entity_poly.type
_entity_poly.pdbx_seq_one_letter_code
_entity_poly.pdbx_strand_id
1 'polypeptide(L)'
;MYPSAAELRLSGTAALGVIAADDVRLVALRQACALLETLEAESKSLDLRLEAAKRLDPMRHVLGKTSLESAIEQTRTLIRELDEHLCAAAESARAASRTVARTHPKDTQ
;
A
#
# COMPACT_ATOMS: atom_id res chain seq x y z
N MET A 1 10.12 -2.69 16.88
CA MET A 1 10.01 -3.29 15.54
C MET A 1 8.72 -2.80 14.92
N TYR A 2 8.79 -1.78 14.06
CA TYR A 2 7.64 -1.37 13.25
C TYR A 2 7.54 -2.33 12.07
N PRO A 3 6.33 -2.79 11.68
CA PRO A 3 6.19 -3.68 10.55
C PRO A 3 6.74 -2.97 9.31
N SER A 4 7.86 -3.50 8.81
CA SER A 4 8.45 -3.18 7.52
C SER A 4 7.38 -3.28 6.44
N ALA A 5 7.60 -2.66 5.29
CA ALA A 5 6.85 -2.80 4.03
C ALA A 5 6.78 -4.26 3.48
N ALA A 6 6.93 -5.27 4.34
CA ALA A 6 7.13 -6.69 4.08
C ALA A 6 5.83 -7.51 4.00
N GLU A 7 4.64 -6.90 4.06
CA GLU A 7 3.37 -7.63 3.92
C GLU A 7 2.46 -7.07 2.83
N LEU A 8 3.01 -6.39 1.83
CA LEU A 8 2.28 -6.23 0.57
C LEU A 8 2.18 -7.62 -0.08
N ARG A 9 0.98 -8.19 -0.14
CA ARG A 9 0.76 -9.55 -0.68
C ARG A 9 1.13 -9.63 -2.16
N LEU A 10 1.17 -8.48 -2.84
CA LEU A 10 1.63 -8.37 -4.22
C LEU A 10 3.15 -8.35 -4.37
N SER A 11 3.93 -8.13 -3.31
CA SER A 11 5.39 -8.13 -3.36
C SER A 11 5.90 -9.57 -3.59
N GLY A 12 6.06 -9.94 -4.86
CA GLY A 12 6.61 -11.23 -5.28
C GLY A 12 5.61 -12.21 -5.90
N THR A 13 4.34 -11.85 -6.09
CA THR A 13 3.37 -12.76 -6.72
C THR A 13 3.35 -12.58 -8.24
N ALA A 14 3.24 -13.70 -8.97
CA ALA A 14 2.99 -13.72 -10.42
C ALA A 14 1.66 -13.04 -10.84
N ALA A 15 0.95 -12.39 -9.91
CA ALA A 15 -0.30 -11.66 -10.09
C ALA A 15 -0.03 -10.31 -10.76
N LEU A 16 1.14 -9.72 -10.49
CA LEU A 16 1.60 -8.49 -11.12
C LEU A 16 1.79 -8.63 -12.64
N GLY A 17 2.07 -9.83 -13.15
CA GLY A 17 2.22 -10.06 -14.60
C GLY A 17 0.91 -9.97 -15.40
N VAL A 18 -0.24 -9.97 -14.72
CA VAL A 18 -1.57 -9.90 -15.35
C VAL A 18 -2.14 -8.48 -15.31
N ILE A 19 -1.64 -7.64 -14.40
CA ILE A 19 -2.08 -6.25 -14.25
C ILE A 19 -1.19 -5.35 -15.09
N ALA A 20 -1.79 -4.47 -15.89
CA ALA A 20 -1.04 -3.52 -16.71
C ALA A 20 -0.23 -2.55 -15.83
N ALA A 21 0.97 -2.18 -16.29
CA ALA A 21 1.88 -1.34 -15.51
C ALA A 21 1.34 0.08 -15.24
N ASP A 22 0.39 0.52 -16.07
CA ASP A 22 -0.33 1.78 -16.03
C ASP A 22 -1.72 1.66 -15.36
N ASP A 23 -2.06 0.51 -14.76
CA ASP A 23 -3.30 0.37 -13.99
C ASP A 23 -3.34 1.41 -12.86
N VAL A 24 -4.40 2.21 -12.85
CA VAL A 24 -4.59 3.33 -11.93
C VAL A 24 -4.45 2.90 -10.47
N ARG A 25 -4.87 1.68 -10.12
CA ARG A 25 -4.78 1.15 -8.75
C ARG A 25 -3.34 0.80 -8.37
N LEU A 26 -2.56 0.28 -9.32
CA LEU A 26 -1.13 0.00 -9.11
C LEU A 26 -0.33 1.29 -8.98
N VAL A 27 -0.66 2.31 -9.78
CA VAL A 27 -0.09 3.65 -9.65
C VAL A 27 -0.45 4.26 -8.29
N ALA A 28 -1.71 4.17 -7.87
CA ALA A 28 -2.17 4.66 -6.58
C ALA A 28 -1.45 3.97 -5.41
N LEU A 29 -1.24 2.65 -5.49
CA LEU A 29 -0.49 1.90 -4.47
C LEU A 29 0.96 2.40 -4.36
N ARG A 30 1.65 2.60 -5.49
CA ARG A 30 3.01 3.15 -5.50
C ARG A 30 3.07 4.56 -4.90
N GLN A 31 2.12 5.41 -5.26
CA GLN A 31 2.02 6.77 -4.71
C GLN A 31 1.74 6.74 -3.20
N ALA A 32 0.86 5.86 -2.73
CA ALA A 32 0.56 5.71 -1.31
C ALA A 32 1.79 5.24 -0.52
N CYS A 33 2.58 4.31 -1.05
CA CYS A 33 3.85 3.90 -0.44
C CYS A 33 4.85 5.06 -0.35
N ALA A 34 5.03 5.84 -1.44
CA ALA A 34 5.91 7.01 -1.43
C ALA A 34 5.45 8.10 -0.44
N LEU A 35 4.13 8.29 -0.32
CA LEU A 35 3.54 9.19 0.66
C LEU A 35 3.82 8.72 2.09
N LEU A 36 3.69 7.41 2.37
CA LEU A 36 3.99 6.84 3.68
C LEU A 36 5.45 7.10 4.08
N GLU A 37 6.41 6.88 3.18
CA GLU A 37 7.83 7.16 3.43
C GLU A 37 8.07 8.63 3.76
N THR A 38 7.40 9.53 3.03
CA THR A 38 7.49 10.98 3.27
C THR A 38 6.93 11.34 4.65
N LEU A 39 5.74 10.83 5.00
CA LEU A 39 5.12 11.09 6.30
C LEU A 39 5.96 10.55 7.46
N GLU A 40 6.56 9.37 7.32
CA GLU A 40 7.47 8.82 8.34
C GLU A 40 8.74 9.65 8.51
N ALA A 41 9.29 10.18 7.41
CA ALA A 41 10.44 11.09 7.46
C ALA A 41 10.07 12.42 8.14
N GLU A 42 8.92 12.99 7.80
CA GLU A 42 8.41 14.22 8.42
C GLU A 42 8.12 14.05 9.90
N SER A 43 7.54 12.91 10.31
CA SER A 43 7.28 12.60 11.72
C SER A 43 8.57 12.56 12.53
N LYS A 44 9.61 11.88 12.01
CA LYS A 44 10.93 11.84 12.65
C LYS A 44 11.57 13.23 12.72
N SER A 45 11.44 14.02 11.66
CA SER A 45 11.94 15.40 11.62
C SER A 45 11.21 16.31 12.63
N LEU A 46 9.90 16.12 12.82
CA LEU A 46 9.13 16.83 13.84
C LEU A 46 9.61 16.45 15.25
N ASP A 47 9.75 15.15 15.54
CA ASP A 47 10.22 14.68 16.84
C ASP A 47 11.61 15.28 17.16
N LEU A 48 12.55 15.25 16.22
CA LEU A 48 13.88 15.85 16.40
C LEU A 48 13.82 17.36 16.71
N ARG A 49 12.93 18.11 16.03
CA ARG A 49 12.78 19.56 16.27
C ARG A 49 12.15 19.84 17.63
N LEU A 50 11.19 19.04 18.06
CA LEU A 50 10.54 19.17 19.36
C LEU A 50 11.51 18.88 20.50
N GLU A 51 12.28 17.80 20.38
CA GLU A 51 13.36 17.46 21.33
C GLU A 51 14.42 18.56 21.40
N ALA A 52 14.90 19.07 20.25
CA ALA A 52 15.87 20.15 20.20
C ALA A 52 15.35 21.45 20.86
N ALA A 53 14.05 21.73 20.70
CA ALA A 53 13.38 22.88 21.32
C ALA A 53 12.96 22.63 22.77
N LYS A 54 13.11 21.41 23.30
CA LYS A 54 12.56 20.97 24.60
C LYS A 54 11.07 21.28 24.74
N ARG A 55 10.32 21.13 23.65
CA ARG A 55 8.88 21.39 23.58
C ARG A 55 8.12 20.10 23.34
N LEU A 56 6.95 20.00 23.95
CA LEU A 56 6.01 18.92 23.65
C LEU A 56 5.12 19.33 22.47
N ASP A 57 4.73 18.34 21.67
CA ASP A 57 3.70 18.53 20.66
C ASP A 57 2.33 18.77 21.33
N PRO A 58 1.65 19.91 21.05
CA PRO A 58 0.37 20.21 21.68
C PRO A 58 -0.74 19.20 21.33
N MET A 59 -0.77 18.69 20.10
CA MET A 59 -1.76 17.68 19.70
C MET A 59 -1.49 16.36 20.40
N ARG A 60 -0.24 15.92 20.46
CA ARG A 60 0.14 14.69 21.17
C ARG A 60 -0.21 14.77 22.65
N HIS A 61 -0.09 15.95 23.26
CA HIS A 61 -0.48 16.16 24.65
C HIS A 61 -1.99 16.06 24.89
N VAL A 62 -2.81 16.54 23.95
CA VAL A 62 -4.28 16.55 24.08
C VAL A 62 -4.94 15.27 23.59
N LEU A 63 -4.49 14.74 22.46
CA LEU A 63 -5.11 13.63 21.73
C LEU A 63 -4.33 12.31 21.85
N GLY A 64 -3.15 12.32 22.48
CA GLY A 64 -2.27 11.16 22.60
C GLY A 64 -1.46 10.82 21.34
N LYS A 65 -1.76 11.48 20.22
CA LYS A 65 -1.07 11.31 18.93
C LYS A 65 -0.98 12.61 18.14
N THR A 66 0.04 12.70 17.31
CA THR A 66 0.24 13.79 16.35
C THR A 66 -0.66 13.62 15.13
N SER A 67 -0.83 14.71 14.36
CA SER A 67 -1.47 14.65 13.04
C SER A 67 -0.72 13.74 12.08
N LEU A 68 0.62 13.73 12.14
CA LEU A 68 1.48 12.88 11.31
C LEU A 68 1.32 11.41 11.67
N GLU A 69 1.29 11.04 12.96
CA GLU A 69 1.02 9.66 13.38
C GLU A 69 -0.36 9.20 12.87
N SER A 70 -1.37 10.06 12.94
CA SER A 70 -2.70 9.75 12.42
C SER A 70 -2.71 9.58 10.89
N ALA A 71 -1.98 10.42 10.15
CA ALA A 71 -1.86 10.32 8.70
C ALA A 71 -1.08 9.07 8.28
N ILE A 72 -0.04 8.68 9.01
CA ILE A 72 0.71 7.44 8.81
C ILE A 72 -0.21 6.23 8.99
N GLU A 73 -1.01 6.19 10.06
CA GLU A 73 -1.99 5.12 10.29
C GLU A 73 -2.99 5.01 9.13
N GLN A 74 -3.59 6.13 8.72
CA GLN A 74 -4.55 6.16 7.61
C GLN A 74 -3.93 5.72 6.29
N THR A 75 -2.70 6.17 6.00
CA THR A 75 -1.99 5.80 4.77
C THR A 75 -1.63 4.32 4.75
N ARG A 76 -1.26 3.73 5.89
CA ARG A 76 -1.03 2.28 6.01
C ARG A 76 -2.30 1.47 5.76
N THR A 77 -3.45 1.93 6.26
CA THR A 77 -4.75 1.30 5.96
C THR A 77 -5.06 1.37 4.48
N LEU A 78 -4.91 2.54 3.86
CA LEU A 78 -5.13 2.72 2.42
C LEU A 78 -4.25 1.80 1.56
N ILE A 79 -2.97 1.65 1.92
CA ILE A 79 -2.04 0.74 1.23
C ILE A 79 -2.55 -0.70 1.29
N ARG A 80 -3.06 -1.15 2.45
CA ARG A 80 -3.62 -2.50 2.60
C ARG A 80 -4.87 -2.70 1.76
N GLU A 81 -5.80 -1.75 1.79
CA GLU A 81 -7.02 -1.80 0.98
C GLU A 81 -6.69 -1.86 -0.53
N LEU A 82 -5.74 -1.04 -0.99
CA LEU A 82 -5.29 -1.06 -2.38
C LEU A 82 -4.63 -2.40 -2.76
N ASP A 83 -3.80 -2.97 -1.90
CA ASP A 83 -3.17 -4.29 -2.10
C ASP A 83 -4.22 -5.41 -2.19
N GLU A 84 -5.23 -5.39 -1.32
CA GLU A 84 -6.34 -6.34 -1.33
C GLU A 84 -7.18 -6.24 -2.61
N HIS A 85 -7.53 -5.02 -3.03
CA HIS A 85 -8.28 -4.79 -4.27
C HIS A 85 -7.51 -5.26 -5.51
N LEU A 86 -6.21 -5.01 -5.55
CA LEU A 86 -5.35 -5.46 -6.64
C LEU A 86 -5.18 -6.99 -6.64
N CYS A 87 -5.05 -7.62 -5.47
CA CYS A 87 -5.05 -9.08 -5.34
C CYS A 87 -6.34 -9.70 -5.89
N ALA A 88 -7.49 -9.20 -5.46
CA ALA A 88 -8.79 -9.69 -5.91
C ALA A 88 -8.98 -9.51 -7.43
N ALA A 89 -8.49 -8.39 -7.98
CA ALA A 89 -8.52 -8.14 -9.42
C ALA A 89 -7.65 -9.13 -10.21
N ALA A 90 -6.44 -9.42 -9.72
CA ALA A 90 -5.55 -10.38 -10.37
C ALA A 90 -6.09 -11.81 -10.32
N GLU A 91 -6.69 -12.21 -9.20
CA GLU A 91 -7.36 -13.52 -9.07
C GLU A 91 -8.54 -13.64 -10.04
N SER A 92 -9.37 -12.61 -10.13
CA SER A 92 -10.50 -12.55 -11.06
C SER A 92 -10.03 -12.64 -12.52
N ALA A 93 -8.99 -11.89 -12.89
CA ALA A 93 -8.40 -11.94 -14.23
C ALA A 93 -7.86 -13.34 -14.57
N ARG A 94 -7.16 -13.99 -13.64
CA ARG A 94 -6.67 -15.37 -13.80
C ARG A 94 -7.81 -16.38 -13.98
N ALA A 95 -8.89 -16.24 -13.21
CA ALA A 95 -10.06 -17.11 -13.32
C ALA A 95 -10.73 -16.97 -14.70
N ALA A 96 -10.85 -15.74 -15.21
CA ALA A 96 -11.36 -15.48 -16.54
C ALA A 96 -10.47 -16.13 -17.63
N SER A 97 -9.15 -15.93 -17.58
CA SER A 97 -8.22 -16.54 -18.55
C SER A 97 -8.25 -18.08 -18.52
N ARG A 98 -8.39 -18.69 -17.33
CA ARG A 98 -8.51 -20.14 -17.18
C ARG A 98 -9.81 -20.69 -17.77
N THR A 99 -10.90 -19.94 -17.64
CA THR A 99 -12.21 -20.34 -18.19
C THR A 99 -12.19 -20.30 -19.72
N VAL A 100 -11.61 -19.27 -20.32
CA VAL A 100 -11.43 -19.15 -21.78
C VAL A 100 -10.57 -20.29 -22.34
N ALA A 101 -9.47 -20.64 -21.65
CA ALA A 101 -8.62 -21.77 -22.04
C ALA A 101 -9.34 -23.13 -21.98
N ARG A 102 -10.40 -23.25 -21.16
CA ARG A 102 -11.18 -24.48 -21.01
C ARG A 102 -12.34 -24.56 -22.02
N THR A 103 -12.84 -23.43 -22.52
CA THR A 103 -13.91 -23.37 -23.53
C THR A 103 -13.40 -23.45 -24.97
N HIS A 104 -12.10 -23.25 -25.20
CA HIS A 104 -11.44 -23.59 -26.45
C HIS A 104 -10.47 -24.76 -26.25
N PRO A 105 -10.95 -26.01 -26.14
CA PRO A 105 -10.10 -27.14 -26.44
C PRO A 105 -9.69 -27.00 -27.90
N LYS A 106 -8.39 -27.13 -28.18
CA LYS A 106 -7.86 -27.15 -29.55
C LYS A 106 -8.76 -28.01 -30.44
N ASP A 107 -9.39 -27.39 -31.44
CA ASP A 107 -9.66 -28.04 -32.72
C ASP A 107 -8.30 -28.36 -33.33
N THR A 108 -7.66 -29.41 -32.81
CA THR A 108 -6.51 -30.05 -33.42
C THR A 108 -7.04 -31.21 -34.24
N GLN A 109 -7.09 -30.96 -35.56
CA GLN A 109 -7.12 -31.89 -36.70
C GLN A 109 -8.34 -32.79 -36.88
#